data_AF-A0A2L2NCN9-F1
#
_entry.id   AF-A0A2L2NCN9-F1
#
_cell.length_a   1.000
_cell.length_b   1.000
_cell.length_c   1.000
_cell.angle_alpha   90.00
_cell.angle_beta   90.00
_cell.angle_gamma   90.00
#
_symmetry.space_group_name_H-M   'P 1'
#
loop_
_entity.id
_entity.type
_entity.pdbx_description
1 polymer ?
#
loop_
_entity_poly.entity_id
_entity_poly.type
_entity_poly.pdbx_seq_one_letter_code
_entity_poly.pdbx_strand_id
1 'polypeptide(L)'
;MTYSNEKITREQFITIDKLREEVINKLRDCELKLYSPEIQNEFENLIDIVKKRKFIDERIELSVLRVKLESATLERIAARLKCLEEDLNKGLEALGESIDNVQNTVDILTTIKNVTGLVARILVIL
;
A
#
# COMPACT_ATOMS: atom_id res chain seq x y z
N MET A 1 -19.34 14.47 45.48
CA MET A 1 -18.16 14.49 44.59
C MET A 1 -18.45 13.59 43.41
N THR A 2 -18.90 14.18 42.31
CA THR A 2 -19.18 13.47 41.05
C THR A 2 -17.91 13.45 40.22
N TYR A 3 -17.35 12.25 40.00
CA TYR A 3 -16.24 12.07 39.08
C TYR A 3 -16.74 12.24 37.65
N SER A 4 -16.24 13.27 36.97
CA SER A 4 -16.46 13.50 35.54
C SER A 4 -15.71 12.44 34.75
N ASN A 5 -16.46 11.65 33.98
CA ASN A 5 -15.93 10.65 33.05
C ASN A 5 -15.48 11.41 31.79
N GLU A 6 -14.29 11.99 31.82
CA GLU A 6 -13.68 12.54 30.60
C GLU A 6 -13.34 11.38 29.67
N LYS A 7 -14.14 11.26 28.60
CA LYS A 7 -13.84 10.42 27.44
C LYS A 7 -12.47 10.83 26.90
N ILE A 8 -11.46 10.03 27.19
CA ILE A 8 -10.18 10.07 26.49
C ILE A 8 -10.48 9.67 25.04
N THR A 9 -10.65 10.67 24.17
CA THR A 9 -10.62 10.50 22.73
C THR A 9 -9.23 9.98 22.38
N ARG A 10 -9.13 8.67 22.12
CA ARG A 10 -7.95 8.09 21.48
C ARG A 10 -7.81 8.75 20.12
N GLU A 11 -6.97 9.77 20.03
CA GLU A 11 -6.47 10.27 18.77
C GLU A 11 -5.90 9.08 18.00
N GLN A 12 -6.59 8.65 16.95
CA GLN A 12 -6.12 7.61 16.07
C GLN A 12 -4.93 8.17 15.31
N PHE A 13 -3.71 7.85 15.76
CA PHE A 13 -2.51 8.13 15.00
C PHE A 13 -2.65 7.51 13.61
N ILE A 14 -2.65 8.37 12.59
CA ILE A 14 -2.64 7.94 11.19
C ILE A 14 -1.39 7.09 11.00
N THR A 15 -1.55 5.87 10.50
CA THR A 15 -0.39 5.01 10.22
C THR A 15 0.42 5.63 9.09
N ILE A 16 1.74 5.44 9.11
CA ILE A 16 2.65 5.93 8.06
C ILE A 16 2.19 5.46 6.67
N ASP A 17 1.60 4.26 6.59
CA ASP A 17 1.06 3.71 5.34
C ASP A 17 -0.15 4.48 4.82
N LYS A 18 -1.11 4.82 5.70
CA LYS A 18 -2.26 5.66 5.33
C LYS A 18 -1.83 7.06 4.90
N LEU A 19 -0.90 7.66 5.64
CA LEU A 19 -0.35 8.97 5.28
C LEU A 19 0.32 8.93 3.90
N ARG A 20 1.09 7.88 3.60
CA ARG A 20 1.73 7.69 2.29
C ARG A 20 0.70 7.58 1.18
N GLU A 21 -0.36 6.80 1.38
CA GLU A 21 -1.43 6.61 0.40
C GLU A 21 -2.18 7.93 0.12
N GLU A 22 -2.51 8.69 1.17
CA GLU A 22 -3.09 10.02 1.02
C GLU A 22 -2.18 10.98 0.23
N VAL A 23 -0.88 10.95 0.49
CA VAL A 23 0.10 11.77 -0.24
C VAL A 23 0.17 11.35 -1.71
N ILE A 24 0.23 10.05 -2.02
CA ILE A 24 0.23 9.56 -3.41
C ILE A 24 -1.04 10.01 -4.13
N ASN A 25 -2.21 9.88 -3.50
CA ASN A 25 -3.49 10.29 -4.09
C ASN A 25 -3.53 11.80 -4.36
N LYS A 26 -3.07 12.62 -3.41
CA LYS A 26 -2.95 14.07 -3.62
C LYS A 26 -1.99 14.42 -4.75
N LEU A 27 -0.87 13.71 -4.88
CA LEU A 27 0.08 13.90 -5.99
C LEU A 27 -0.57 13.55 -7.34
N ARG A 28 -1.35 12.45 -7.41
CA ARG A 28 -2.12 12.09 -8.61
C ARG A 28 -3.10 13.19 -8.99
N ASP A 29 -3.87 13.69 -8.04
CA ASP A 29 -4.85 14.76 -8.29
C ASP A 29 -4.18 16.05 -8.77
N CYS A 30 -3.05 16.43 -8.16
CA CYS A 30 -2.26 17.57 -8.60
C CYS A 30 -1.73 17.36 -10.01
N GLU A 31 -1.18 16.20 -10.32
CA GLU A 31 -0.68 15.88 -11.66
C GLU A 31 -1.80 15.91 -12.70
N LEU A 32 -2.97 15.31 -12.43
CA LEU A 32 -4.13 15.39 -13.32
C LEU A 32 -4.52 16.84 -13.63
N LYS A 33 -4.50 17.73 -12.62
CA LYS A 33 -4.72 19.17 -12.84
C LYS A 33 -3.61 19.79 -13.68
N LEU A 34 -2.35 19.44 -13.45
CA LEU A 34 -1.23 19.93 -14.25
C LEU A 34 -1.30 19.47 -15.71
N TYR A 35 -1.95 18.35 -16.01
CA TYR A 35 -2.21 17.86 -17.36
C TYR A 35 -3.56 18.32 -17.93
N SER A 36 -4.34 19.09 -17.18
CA SER A 36 -5.63 19.61 -17.67
C SER A 36 -5.45 20.53 -18.87
N PRO A 37 -6.39 20.56 -19.83
CA PRO A 37 -6.34 21.44 -20.98
C PRO A 37 -6.17 22.91 -20.60
N GLU A 38 -6.80 23.35 -19.52
CA GLU A 38 -6.74 24.73 -19.04
C GLU A 38 -5.30 25.14 -18.69
N ILE A 39 -4.61 24.32 -17.89
CA ILE A 39 -3.22 24.55 -17.51
C ILE A 39 -2.28 24.36 -18.71
N GLN A 40 -2.53 23.35 -19.56
CA GLN A 40 -1.73 23.17 -20.78
C GLN A 40 -1.79 24.42 -21.67
N ASN A 41 -2.99 24.94 -21.92
CA ASN A 41 -3.19 26.12 -22.76
C ASN A 41 -2.52 27.36 -22.15
N GLU A 42 -2.55 27.53 -20.83
CA GLU A 42 -1.86 28.64 -20.16
C GLU A 42 -0.35 28.62 -20.42
N PHE A 43 0.28 27.44 -20.30
CA PHE A 43 1.72 27.30 -20.52
C PHE A 43 2.11 27.18 -22.00
N GLU A 44 1.22 26.73 -22.87
CA GLU A 44 1.46 26.67 -24.31
C GLU A 44 1.53 28.04 -24.95
N ASN A 45 0.67 28.96 -24.50
CA ASN A 45 0.57 30.34 -24.99
C ASN A 45 1.58 31.31 -24.33
N LEU A 46 2.40 30.83 -23.38
CA LEU A 46 3.47 31.63 -22.80
C LEU A 46 4.53 32.00 -23.86
N ILE A 47 4.79 33.30 -24.00
CA ILE A 47 5.88 33.83 -24.83
C ILE A 47 7.25 33.48 -24.21
N ASP A 48 7.31 33.35 -22.88
CA ASP A 48 8.52 33.03 -22.15
C ASP A 48 8.87 31.53 -22.26
N ILE A 49 9.77 31.23 -23.20
CA ILE A 49 10.26 29.88 -23.49
C ILE A 49 10.97 29.26 -22.27
N VAL A 50 11.65 30.06 -21.44
CA VAL A 50 12.37 29.55 -20.27
C VAL A 50 11.39 29.06 -19.22
N LYS A 51 10.33 29.84 -18.94
CA LYS A 51 9.26 29.40 -18.04
C LYS A 51 8.50 28.19 -18.57
N LYS A 52 8.20 28.17 -19.87
CA LYS A 52 7.54 27.02 -20.52
C LYS A 52 8.36 25.75 -20.38
N ARG A 53 9.66 25.81 -20.62
CA ARG A 53 10.57 24.67 -20.44
C ARG A 53 10.63 24.23 -18.98
N LYS A 54 10.81 25.17 -18.05
CA LYS A 54 10.84 24.86 -16.62
C LYS A 54 9.56 24.16 -16.16
N PHE A 55 8.40 24.60 -16.61
CA PHE A 55 7.13 23.92 -16.29
C PHE A 55 7.11 22.47 -16.75
N ILE A 56 7.55 22.21 -17.99
CA ILE A 56 7.60 20.85 -18.54
C ILE A 56 8.57 19.98 -17.72
N ASP A 57 9.77 20.49 -17.44
CA ASP A 57 10.82 19.78 -16.71
C ASP A 57 10.34 19.41 -15.28
N GLU A 58 9.81 20.38 -14.53
CA GLU A 58 9.33 20.19 -13.15
C GLU A 58 8.11 19.24 -13.11
N ARG A 59 7.22 19.29 -14.11
CA ARG A 59 6.09 18.36 -14.21
C ARG A 59 6.58 16.92 -14.46
N ILE A 60 7.55 16.74 -15.34
CA ILE A 60 8.15 15.42 -15.60
C ILE A 60 8.83 14.91 -14.33
N GLU A 61 9.57 15.76 -13.62
CA GLU A 61 10.21 15.41 -12.36
C GLU A 61 9.19 14.96 -11.30
N LEU A 62 8.07 15.67 -11.17
CA LEU A 62 6.96 15.28 -10.30
C LEU A 62 6.42 13.89 -10.65
N SER A 63 6.15 13.62 -11.93
CA SER A 63 5.69 12.31 -12.41
C SER A 63 6.68 11.20 -12.05
N VAL A 64 7.98 11.44 -12.28
CA VAL A 64 9.04 10.47 -11.97
C VAL A 64 9.11 10.19 -10.46
N LEU A 65 9.06 11.22 -9.62
CA LEU A 65 9.10 11.07 -8.16
C LEU A 65 7.85 10.34 -7.63
N ARG A 66 6.67 10.65 -8.18
CA ARG A 66 5.42 9.94 -7.85
C ARG A 66 5.55 8.45 -8.18
N VAL A 67 5.97 8.11 -9.39
CA VAL A 67 6.12 6.72 -9.83
C VAL A 67 7.13 5.99 -8.95
N LYS A 68 8.28 6.60 -8.61
CA LYS A 68 9.25 6.01 -7.68
C LYS A 68 8.64 5.70 -6.31
N LEU A 69 7.81 6.59 -5.77
CA LEU A 69 7.15 6.40 -4.48
C LEU A 69 6.11 5.25 -4.53
N GLU A 70 5.36 5.15 -5.62
CA GLU A 70 4.43 4.06 -5.88
C GLU A 70 5.17 2.72 -6.04
N SER A 71 6.23 2.69 -6.85
CA SER A 71 7.07 1.51 -7.05
C SER A 71 7.69 1.01 -5.75
N ALA A 72 8.24 1.89 -4.91
CA ALA A 72 8.78 1.50 -3.61
C ALA A 72 7.72 0.87 -2.69
N THR A 73 6.47 1.33 -2.80
CA THR A 73 5.34 0.75 -2.06
C THR A 73 5.02 -0.66 -2.57
N LEU A 74 4.94 -0.83 -3.89
CA LEU A 74 4.70 -2.12 -4.53
C LEU A 74 5.82 -3.12 -4.26
N GLU A 75 7.09 -2.70 -4.32
CA GLU A 75 8.25 -3.53 -4.00
C GLU A 75 8.23 -4.01 -2.56
N ARG A 76 7.87 -3.14 -1.62
CA ARG A 76 7.72 -3.52 -0.20
C ARG A 76 6.59 -4.53 0.00
N ILE A 77 5.45 -4.34 -0.68
CA ILE A 77 4.34 -5.31 -0.66
C ILE A 77 4.81 -6.64 -1.25
N ALA A 78 5.44 -6.61 -2.43
CA ALA A 78 5.95 -7.80 -3.10
C ALA A 78 6.97 -8.56 -2.25
N ALA A 79 7.90 -7.86 -1.59
CA ALA A 79 8.86 -8.49 -0.68
C ALA A 79 8.16 -9.19 0.49
N ARG A 80 7.16 -8.56 1.11
CA ARG A 80 6.40 -9.15 2.22
C ARG A 80 5.56 -10.35 1.77
N LEU A 81 4.94 -10.26 0.59
CA LEU A 81 4.20 -11.37 0.00
C LEU A 81 5.12 -12.55 -0.33
N LYS A 82 6.29 -12.28 -0.91
CA LYS A 82 7.29 -13.31 -1.21
C LYS A 82 7.80 -14.03 0.05
N CYS A 83 7.98 -13.32 1.16
CA CYS A 83 8.32 -13.97 2.44
C CYS A 83 7.21 -14.89 2.96
N LEU A 84 5.94 -14.60 2.65
CA LEU A 84 4.79 -15.42 3.07
C LEU A 84 4.48 -16.55 2.10
N GLU A 85 4.92 -16.47 0.84
CA GLU A 85 4.71 -17.49 -0.18
C GLU A 85 5.32 -18.84 0.22
N GLU A 86 6.58 -18.83 0.68
CA GLU A 86 7.26 -20.05 1.12
C GLU A 86 6.56 -20.68 2.34
N ASP A 87 6.22 -19.87 3.34
CA ASP A 87 5.51 -20.33 4.53
C ASP A 87 4.11 -20.87 4.20
N LEU A 88 3.41 -20.23 3.26
CA LEU A 88 2.09 -20.67 2.82
C LEU A 88 2.17 -22.01 2.08
N ASN A 89 3.12 -22.16 1.15
CA ASN A 89 3.33 -23.41 0.42
C ASN A 89 3.66 -24.55 1.38
N LYS A 90 4.59 -24.35 2.33
CA LYS A 90 4.89 -25.35 3.38
C LYS A 90 3.68 -25.67 4.24
N GLY A 91 2.89 -24.66 4.62
CA GLY A 91 1.68 -24.86 5.40
C GLY A 91 0.62 -25.67 4.65
N LEU A 92 0.48 -25.46 3.34
CA LEU A 92 -0.43 -26.21 2.47
C LEU A 92 0.05 -27.65 2.24
N GLU A 93 1.35 -27.86 2.01
CA GLU A 93 1.95 -29.20 1.91
C GLU A 93 1.75 -29.99 3.20
N ALA A 94 2.08 -29.40 4.35
CA ALA A 94 1.87 -30.02 5.66
C ALA A 94 0.38 -30.31 5.92
N LEU A 95 -0.53 -29.47 5.42
CA LEU A 95 -1.97 -29.71 5.53
C LEU A 95 -2.39 -30.90 4.67
N GLY A 96 -1.90 -30.98 3.43
CA GLY A 96 -2.11 -32.12 2.54
C GLY A 96 -1.63 -33.42 3.18
N GLU A 97 -0.39 -33.44 3.68
CA GLU A 97 0.16 -34.60 4.37
C GLU A 97 -0.64 -34.99 5.63
N SER A 98 -1.11 -34.01 6.40
CA SER A 98 -1.93 -34.27 7.59
C SER A 98 -3.30 -34.85 7.25
N ILE A 99 -3.89 -34.44 6.12
CA ILE A 99 -5.16 -34.96 5.61
C ILE A 99 -4.96 -36.38 5.07
N ASP A 100 -3.94 -36.60 4.25
CA ASP A 100 -3.68 -37.88 3.57
C ASP A 100 -3.32 -39.00 4.55
N ASN A 101 -2.59 -38.66 5.61
CA ASN A 101 -2.18 -39.64 6.61
C ASN A 101 -3.27 -39.93 7.66
N VAL A 102 -4.36 -39.15 7.72
CA VAL A 102 -5.47 -39.25 8.72
C VAL A 102 -4.97 -39.57 10.13
N GLN A 103 -3.77 -39.08 10.48
CA GLN A 103 -3.03 -39.66 11.60
C GLN A 103 -3.53 -39.09 12.94
N ASN A 104 -4.09 -37.86 12.92
CA ASN A 104 -4.55 -37.17 14.11
C ASN A 104 -5.41 -35.92 13.78
N THR A 105 -6.67 -35.90 14.23
CA THR A 105 -7.58 -34.76 14.03
C THR A 105 -7.05 -33.46 14.65
N VAL A 106 -6.25 -33.55 15.73
CA VAL A 106 -5.64 -32.39 16.39
C VAL A 106 -4.56 -31.74 15.52
N ASP A 107 -3.79 -32.55 14.79
CA ASP A 107 -2.72 -32.06 13.91
C ASP A 107 -3.32 -31.37 12.68
N ILE A 108 -4.38 -31.95 12.09
CA ILE A 108 -5.15 -31.33 10.99
C ILE A 108 -5.69 -29.96 11.44
N LEU A 109 -6.32 -29.87 12.61
CA LEU A 109 -6.86 -28.60 13.14
C LEU A 109 -5.76 -27.56 13.38
N THR A 110 -4.59 -27.99 13.85
CA THR A 110 -3.44 -27.11 14.09
C THR A 110 -2.89 -26.55 12.77
N THR A 111 -2.77 -27.39 11.75
CA THR A 111 -2.26 -26.98 10.44
C THR A 111 -3.25 -26.04 9.73
N ILE A 112 -4.57 -26.30 9.82
CA ILE A 112 -5.60 -25.38 9.32
C ILE A 112 -5.46 -24.00 9.99
N LYS A 113 -5.27 -23.95 11.31
CA LYS A 113 -5.10 -22.70 12.04
C LYS A 113 -3.86 -21.94 11.58
N ASN A 114 -2.76 -22.65 11.31
CA ASN A 114 -1.52 -22.05 10.81
C ASN A 114 -1.70 -21.45 9.41
N VAL A 115 -2.28 -22.20 8.47
CA VAL A 115 -2.58 -21.70 7.11
C VAL A 115 -3.53 -20.50 7.18
N THR A 116 -4.59 -20.59 7.99
CA THR A 116 -5.53 -19.46 8.20
C THR A 116 -4.81 -18.22 8.73
N GLY A 117 -3.87 -18.39 9.66
CA GLY A 117 -3.05 -17.31 10.19
C GLY A 117 -2.15 -16.66 9.14
N LEU A 118 -1.58 -17.45 8.23
CA LEU A 118 -0.78 -16.94 7.10
C LEU A 118 -1.66 -16.15 6.11
N VAL A 119 -2.83 -16.68 5.76
CA VAL A 119 -3.82 -15.98 4.91
C VAL A 119 -4.26 -14.65 5.53
N ALA A 120 -4.55 -14.65 6.84
CA ALA A 120 -4.89 -13.41 7.55
C ALA A 120 -3.76 -12.38 7.50
N ARG A 121 -2.50 -12.80 7.60
CA ARG A 121 -1.34 -11.89 7.47
C ARG A 121 -1.20 -11.32 6.06
N ILE A 122 -1.46 -12.13 5.02
CA ILE A 122 -1.50 -11.67 3.61
C ILE A 122 -2.56 -10.59 3.45
N LEU A 123 -3.77 -10.80 3.97
CA LEU A 123 -4.88 -9.83 3.88
C LEU A 123 -4.60 -8.49 4.56
N VAL A 124 -3.72 -8.45 5.56
CA VAL A 124 -3.32 -7.21 6.26
C VAL A 124 -2.21 -6.46 5.51
N ILE A 125 -1.52 -7.13 4.58
CA ILE A 125 -0.46 -6.53 3.75
C ILE A 125 -1.04 -5.83 2.53
N LEU A 126 -2.12 -6.40 1.98
CA LEU A 126 -2.91 -5.85 0.88
C LEU A 126 -3.72 -4.64 1.36
#